data_AF-A0A0T9MHB4-F1
#
_entry.id   AF-A0A0T9MHB4-F1
#
_cell.length_a   1.000
_cell.length_b   1.000
_cell.length_c   1.000
_cell.angle_alpha   90.00
_cell.angle_beta   90.00
_cell.angle_gamma   90.00
#
_symmetry.space_group_name_H-M   'P 1'
#
loop_
_entity.id
_entity.type
_entity.pdbx_description
1 polymer ?
#
loop_
_entity_poly.entity_id
_entity_poly.type
_entity_poly.pdbx_seq_one_letter_code
_entity_poly.pdbx_strand_id
1 'polypeptide(L)' 'MRKSEMTAVMSTLQQAQRASAVIRALRHSWVEIPGHEVELLLEMSSEYADSATECLINLSGEEVSHG' A
#
# COMPACT_ATOMS: atom_id res chain seq x y z
N MET A 1 9.75 17.43 7.97
CA MET A 1 8.83 16.35 8.37
C MET A 1 8.63 16.35 9.87
N ARG A 2 7.39 16.58 10.31
CA ARG A 2 6.92 16.39 11.67
C ARG A 2 6.95 14.90 12.02
N LYS A 3 7.03 14.57 13.31
CA LYS A 3 7.13 13.18 13.80
C LYS A 3 5.94 12.31 13.35
N SER A 4 4.74 12.90 13.28
CA SER A 4 3.52 12.26 12.78
C SER A 4 3.59 11.90 11.29
N GLU A 5 4.08 12.81 10.45
CA GLU A 5 4.29 12.59 9.02
C GLU A 5 5.31 11.47 8.78
N MET A 6 6.37 11.41 9.60
CA MET A 6 7.35 10.33 9.52
C MET A 6 6.78 8.97 9.92
N THR A 7 5.90 8.92 10.92
CA THR A 7 5.21 7.68 11.30
C THR A 7 4.25 7.21 10.21
N ALA A 8 3.51 8.12 9.57
CA ALA A 8 2.61 7.78 8.46
C ALA A 8 3.40 7.22 7.26
N VAL A 9 4.48 7.90 6.85
CA VAL A 9 5.35 7.46 5.74
C VAL A 9 5.96 6.09 6.03
N MET A 10 6.43 5.85 7.25
CA MET A 10 7.00 4.54 7.62
C MET A 10 5.95 3.43 7.62
N SER A 11 4.72 3.72 8.06
CA SER A 11 3.60 2.78 8.01
C SER A 11 3.26 2.41 6.56
N THR A 12 3.12 3.42 5.69
CA THR A 12 2.88 3.22 4.26
C THR A 12 4.02 2.41 3.64
N LEU A 13 5.28 2.76 3.88
CA LEU A 13 6.43 2.01 3.34
C LEU A 13 6.40 0.53 3.76
N GLN A 14 6.08 0.24 5.03
CA GLN A 14 6.03 -1.13 5.53
C GLN A 14 4.91 -1.93 4.87
N GLN A 15 3.76 -1.30 4.64
CA GLN A 15 2.66 -1.94 3.93
C GLN A 15 2.97 -2.13 2.42
N ALA A 16 3.66 -1.19 1.76
CA ALA A 16 4.15 -1.36 0.37
C ALA A 16 5.07 -2.57 0.24
N GLN A 17 5.98 -2.74 1.21
CA GLN A 17 6.89 -3.88 1.24
C GLN A 17 6.13 -5.21 1.36
N ARG A 18 5.07 -5.26 2.18
CA ARG A 18 4.21 -6.44 2.33
C ARG A 18 3.45 -6.75 1.03
N ALA A 19 2.79 -5.75 0.44
CA ALA A 19 2.09 -5.92 -0.83
C ALA A 19 3.05 -6.40 -1.94
N SER A 20 4.26 -5.84 -2.00
CA SER A 20 5.29 -6.26 -2.97
C SER A 20 5.73 -7.72 -2.77
N ALA A 21 5.84 -8.19 -1.52
CA ALA A 21 6.16 -9.59 -1.23
C ALA A 21 5.02 -10.53 -1.66
N VAL A 22 3.77 -10.15 -1.37
CA VAL A 22 2.56 -10.88 -1.79
C VAL A 22 2.48 -11.00 -3.31
N ILE A 23 2.67 -9.91 -4.04
CA ILE A 23 2.64 -9.91 -5.51
C ILE A 23 3.73 -10.83 -6.10
N ARG A 24 4.94 -10.83 -5.52
CA ARG A 24 5.98 -11.76 -5.96
C ARG A 24 5.63 -13.21 -5.66
N ALA A 25 5.09 -13.51 -4.49
CA ALA A 25 4.66 -14.86 -4.12
C ALA A 25 3.56 -15.36 -5.07
N LEU A 26 2.54 -14.52 -5.32
CA LEU A 26 1.52 -14.76 -6.34
C LEU A 26 2.13 -15.07 -7.69
N ARG A 27 3.06 -14.24 -8.19
CA ARG A 27 3.68 -14.46 -9.50
C ARG A 27 4.43 -15.80 -9.60
N HIS A 28 5.03 -16.27 -8.51
CA HIS A 28 5.76 -17.54 -8.47
C HIS A 28 4.86 -18.76 -8.29
N SER A 29 3.71 -18.59 -7.65
CA SER A 29 2.83 -19.69 -7.25
C SER A 29 1.44 -19.65 -7.92
N TRP A 30 1.16 -18.69 -8.81
CA TRP A 30 -0.16 -18.46 -9.40
C TRP A 30 -0.79 -19.71 -10.03
N VAL A 31 0.02 -20.61 -10.59
CA VAL A 31 -0.45 -21.87 -11.19
C VAL A 31 -0.98 -22.85 -10.13
N GLU A 32 -0.51 -22.72 -8.89
CA GLU A 32 -0.80 -23.61 -7.76
C GLU A 32 -1.79 -22.98 -6.75
N ILE A 33 -2.06 -21.67 -6.86
CA ILE A 33 -2.91 -20.94 -5.91
C ILE A 33 -4.39 -21.07 -6.32
N PRO A 34 -5.28 -21.47 -5.38
CA PRO A 34 -6.71 -21.46 -5.61
C PRO A 34 -7.25 -20.06 -5.95
N GLY A 35 -8.21 -19.97 -6.88
CA GLY A 35 -8.75 -18.69 -7.34
C GLY A 35 -9.29 -17.77 -6.23
N HIS A 36 -9.84 -18.32 -5.15
CA HIS A 36 -10.33 -17.52 -4.02
C HIS A 36 -9.21 -16.88 -3.19
N GLU A 37 -8.04 -17.52 -3.11
CA GLU A 37 -6.86 -16.92 -2.45
C GLU A 37 -6.29 -15.79 -3.32
N VAL A 38 -6.35 -15.94 -4.64
CA VAL A 38 -6.02 -14.86 -5.58
C VAL A 38 -6.94 -13.65 -5.38
N GLU A 39 -8.26 -13.87 -5.30
CA GLU A 39 -9.25 -12.80 -5.09
C GLU A 39 -8.99 -12.05 -3.78
N LEU A 40 -8.76 -12.78 -2.68
CA LEU A 40 -8.42 -12.17 -1.38
C LEU A 40 -7.15 -11.31 -1.44
N LEU A 41 -6.12 -11.79 -2.15
CA LEU A 41 -4.88 -11.04 -2.28
C LEU A 41 -5.02 -9.81 -3.20
N LEU A 42 -5.90 -9.86 -4.19
CA LEU A 42 -6.26 -8.70 -5.01
C LEU A 42 -7.02 -7.64 -4.20
N GLU A 43 -7.97 -8.06 -3.35
CA GLU A 43 -8.67 -7.15 -2.43
C GLU A 43 -7.69 -6.44 -1.49
N MET A 44 -6.85 -7.21 -0.78
CA MET A 44 -5.84 -6.64 0.12
C MET A 44 -4.87 -5.70 -0.59
N SER A 45 -4.47 -6.03 -1.82
CA SER A 45 -3.57 -5.18 -2.61
C SER A 45 -4.25 -3.88 -3.06
N SER A 46 -5.55 -3.93 -3.35
CA SER A 46 -6.35 -2.77 -3.75
C SER A 46 -6.57 -1.83 -2.57
N GLU A 47 -6.97 -2.35 -1.40
CA GLU A 47 -7.09 -1.56 -0.17
C GLU A 47 -5.79 -0.85 0.18
N TYR A 48 -4.66 -1.53 -0.02
CA TYR A 48 -3.36 -0.94 0.20
C TYR A 48 -3.05 0.20 -0.78
N ALA A 49 -3.31 -0.01 -2.07
CA ALA A 49 -3.11 1.01 -3.09
C ALA A 49 -3.97 2.25 -2.84
N ASP A 50 -5.22 2.06 -2.40
CA ASP A 50 -6.13 3.13 -2.04
C ASP A 50 -5.62 3.92 -0.83
N SER A 51 -5.19 3.25 0.23
CA SER A 51 -4.62 3.90 1.41
C SER A 51 -3.32 4.67 1.11
N ALA A 52 -2.44 4.11 0.28
CA ALA A 52 -1.24 4.80 -0.16
C ALA A 52 -1.58 6.04 -1.01
N THR A 53 -2.59 5.94 -1.87
CA THR A 53 -3.08 7.06 -2.69
C THR A 53 -3.67 8.16 -1.82
N GLU A 54 -4.50 7.83 -0.84
CA GLU A 54 -5.06 8.78 0.13
C GLU A 54 -3.95 9.50 0.93
N CYS A 55 -2.95 8.75 1.41
CA CYS A 55 -1.80 9.30 2.12
C CYS A 55 -1.05 10.33 1.25
N LEU A 56 -0.78 10.00 -0.02
CA LEU A 56 -0.10 10.90 -0.96
C LEU A 56 -0.94 12.15 -1.27
N ILE A 57 -2.26 12.01 -1.43
CA ILE A 57 -3.18 13.14 -1.62
C ILE A 57 -3.11 14.08 -0.42
N ASN A 58 -3.24 13.55 0.80
CA ASN A 58 -3.20 14.34 2.03
C ASN A 58 -1.86 15.08 2.19
N LEU A 59 -0.73 14.41 1.94
CA LEU A 59 0.59 15.02 1.97
C LEU A 59 0.76 16.12 0.91
N SER A 60 0.19 15.92 -0.29
CA SER A 60 0.24 16.94 -1.35
C SER A 60 -0.67 18.15 -1.10
N GLY A 61 -1.76 17.96 -0.34
CA GLY A 61 -2.69 19.02 0.05
C GLY A 61 -2.19 19.90 1.20
N GLU A 62 -1.37 19.36 2.11
CA GLU A 62 -0.77 20.13 3.21
C GLU A 62 0.22 21.21 2.71
N GLU A 63 0.90 21.00 1.58
CA GLU A 63 1.86 21.96 0.99
C GLU A 63 1.18 23.26 0.46
N VAL A 64 -0.14 23.27 0.26
CA VAL A 64 -0.86 24.43 -0.30
C VAL A 64 -1.32 25.42 0.78
N SER A 65 -1.35 25.04 2.05
CA SER A 65 -1.91 25.87 3.14
C SER A 65 -0.88 26.68 3.95
N HIS A 66 0.40 26.67 3.55
CA HIS A 66 1.48 27.42 4.21
C HIS A 66 2.23 28.39 3.28
N GLY A 67 1.60 28.82 2.19
CA GLY A 67 2.06 29.91 1.32
C GLY A 67 1.42 31.25 1.65
#